data_AF-A0A6V7IUW3-F1
#
_entry.id   AF-A0A6V7IUW3-F1
#
_cell.length_a   1.000
_cell.length_b   1.000
_cell.length_c   1.000
_cell.angle_alpha   90.00
_cell.angle_beta   90.00
_cell.angle_gamma   90.00
#
_symmetry.space_group_name_H-M   'P 1'
#
loop_
_entity.id
_entity.type
_entity.pdbx_description
1 polymer ?
#
loop_
_entity_poly.entity_id
_entity_poly.type
_entity_poly.pdbx_seq_one_letter_code
_entity_poly.pdbx_strand_id
1 'polypeptide(L)'
;STVCKRIMEKLGQVDMDHQERQVVCISQDSFYRDLTPAEKLRAEKGQYNFDHPDAFDNDRILSTLQEILAGRKCEVPAYDYRTNSL
;
A
#
# COMPACT_ATOMS: atom_id res chain seq x y z
N SER A 1 -10.05 -3.15 1.17
CA SER A 1 -10.51 -4.22 2.09
C SER A 1 -11.74 -3.76 2.89
N THR A 2 -12.86 -4.50 2.83
CA THR A 2 -14.13 -4.15 3.52
C THR A 2 -14.08 -4.36 5.02
N VAL A 3 -13.31 -5.34 5.50
CA VAL A 3 -13.17 -5.65 6.93
C VAL A 3 -12.40 -4.56 7.67
N CYS A 4 -11.24 -4.13 7.13
CA CYS A 4 -10.45 -3.06 7.73
C CYS A 4 -11.26 -1.76 7.81
N LYS A 5 -12.03 -1.44 6.76
CA LYS A 5 -12.93 -0.29 6.76
C LYS A 5 -13.97 -0.35 7.88
N ARG A 6 -14.64 -1.50 8.06
CA ARG A 6 -15.61 -1.70 9.15
C ARG A 6 -14.99 -1.58 10.54
N ILE A 7 -13.75 -2.03 10.72
CA ILE A 7 -13.02 -1.87 12.00
C ILE A 7 -12.76 -0.39 12.28
N MET A 8 -12.27 0.36 11.29
CA MET A 8 -12.03 1.80 11.40
C MET A 8 -13.32 2.59 11.71
N GLU A 9 -14.44 2.23 11.07
CA GLU A 9 -15.77 2.79 11.34
C GLU A 9 -16.19 2.53 12.80
N LYS A 10 -16.07 1.29 13.28
CA LYS A 10 -16.45 0.92 14.65
C LYS A 10 -15.57 1.58 15.72
N LEU A 11 -14.33 1.89 15.40
CA LEU A 11 -13.40 2.60 16.27
C LEU A 11 -13.53 4.13 16.19
N GLY A 12 -14.48 4.64 15.39
CA GLY A 12 -14.70 6.08 15.22
C GLY A 12 -13.57 6.83 14.51
N GLN A 13 -12.69 6.12 13.81
CA GLN A 13 -11.46 6.69 13.23
C GLN A 13 -11.67 7.32 11.85
N VAL A 14 -12.84 7.11 11.22
CA VAL A 14 -13.10 7.52 9.84
C VAL A 14 -13.17 9.05 9.70
N ASP A 15 -13.82 9.72 10.63
CA ASP A 15 -14.03 11.18 10.60
C ASP A 15 -12.95 11.96 11.37
N MET A 16 -11.98 11.27 11.98
CA MET A 16 -10.87 11.90 12.69
C MET A 16 -9.80 12.41 11.73
N ASP A 17 -9.19 13.55 12.07
CA ASP A 17 -8.00 14.06 11.38
C ASP A 17 -6.90 13.00 11.38
N HIS A 18 -6.19 12.89 10.26
CA HIS A 18 -5.10 11.94 10.10
C HIS A 18 -4.00 12.06 11.17
N GLN A 19 -3.77 13.26 11.73
CA GLN A 19 -2.78 13.46 12.79
C GLN A 19 -3.26 13.00 14.17
N GLU A 20 -4.57 12.87 14.36
CA GLU A 20 -5.18 12.52 15.66
C GLU A 20 -5.60 11.04 15.73
N ARG A 21 -5.52 10.31 14.61
CA ARG A 21 -5.86 8.89 14.55
C ARG A 21 -4.91 8.05 15.39
N GLN A 22 -5.51 7.16 16.18
CA GLN A 22 -4.78 6.17 16.99
C GLN A 22 -4.64 4.82 16.28
N VAL A 23 -5.45 4.59 15.24
CA VAL A 23 -5.41 3.38 14.43
C VAL A 23 -5.31 3.76 12.97
N VAL A 24 -4.43 3.09 12.24
CA VAL A 24 -4.21 3.29 10.81
C VAL A 24 -4.31 1.97 10.06
N CYS A 25 -4.80 2.02 8.83
CA CYS A 25 -4.83 0.88 7.93
C CYS A 25 -3.79 1.09 6.83
N ILE A 26 -2.89 0.12 6.66
CA ILE A 26 -1.87 0.13 5.61
C ILE A 26 -2.23 -0.96 4.60
N SER A 27 -2.28 -0.62 3.32
CA SER A 27 -2.56 -1.57 2.24
C SER A 27 -1.24 -2.08 1.67
N GLN A 28 -1.09 -3.40 1.51
CA GLN A 28 0.08 -3.96 0.83
C GLN A 28 0.16 -3.51 -0.63
N ASP A 29 -1.01 -3.30 -1.26
CA ASP A 29 -1.14 -2.80 -2.63
C ASP A 29 -0.47 -1.43 -2.84
N SER A 30 -0.26 -0.63 -1.79
CA SER A 30 0.52 0.62 -1.88
C SER A 30 1.98 0.38 -2.26
N PHE A 31 2.48 -0.82 -2.04
CA PHE A 31 3.88 -1.20 -2.21
C PHE A 31 4.09 -2.10 -3.43
N TYR A 32 3.24 -1.97 -4.46
CA TYR A 32 3.58 -2.49 -5.76
C TYR A 32 4.87 -1.83 -6.25
N ARG A 33 5.75 -2.63 -6.84
CA ARG A 33 6.97 -2.09 -7.47
C ARG A 33 6.62 -1.31 -8.72
N ASP A 34 7.47 -0.36 -9.08
CA ASP A 34 7.40 0.25 -10.40
C ASP A 34 7.70 -0.80 -11.48
N LEU A 35 6.81 -0.85 -12.46
CA LEU A 35 6.95 -1.74 -13.61
C LEU A 35 7.94 -1.13 -14.62
N THR A 36 8.83 -1.96 -15.16
CA THR A 36 9.65 -1.57 -16.31
C THR A 36 8.76 -1.34 -17.54
N PRO A 37 9.22 -0.60 -18.58
CA PRO A 37 8.43 -0.36 -19.78
C PRO A 37 7.91 -1.65 -20.46
N ALA A 38 8.71 -2.72 -20.43
CA ALA A 38 8.32 -4.02 -20.96
C ALA A 38 7.22 -4.69 -20.12
N GLU A 39 7.26 -4.53 -18.80
CA GLU A 39 6.26 -5.08 -17.88
C GLU A 39 4.97 -4.27 -17.91
N LYS A 40 5.03 -2.95 -18.07
CA LYS A 40 3.84 -2.10 -18.30
C LYS A 40 3.07 -2.57 -19.53
N LEU A 41 3.77 -2.84 -20.64
CA LEU A 41 3.16 -3.37 -21.85
C LEU A 41 2.53 -4.76 -21.64
N ARG A 42 3.13 -5.60 -20.79
CA ARG A 42 2.53 -6.90 -20.39
C ARG A 42 1.32 -6.71 -19.50
N ALA A 43 1.37 -5.79 -18.54
CA ALA A 43 0.27 -5.47 -17.64
C ALA A 43 -0.95 -4.92 -18.40
N GLU A 44 -0.74 -4.03 -19.37
CA GLU A 44 -1.79 -3.52 -20.27
C GLU A 44 -2.49 -4.64 -21.05
N LYS A 45 -1.77 -5.72 -21.35
CA LYS A 45 -2.29 -6.92 -22.02
C LYS A 45 -2.86 -7.96 -21.05
N GLY A 46 -2.86 -7.69 -19.74
CA GLY A 46 -3.27 -8.64 -18.70
C GLY A 46 -2.32 -9.84 -18.54
N GLN A 47 -1.07 -9.71 -18.99
CA GLN A 47 -0.04 -10.75 -18.99
C GLN A 47 1.03 -10.54 -17.90
N TYR A 48 0.74 -9.71 -16.90
CA TYR A 48 1.59 -9.49 -15.75
C TYR A 48 0.91 -10.02 -14.48
N ASN A 49 1.64 -10.79 -13.68
CA ASN A 49 1.12 -11.39 -12.45
C ASN A 49 1.37 -10.45 -11.27
N PHE A 50 0.34 -9.68 -10.89
CA PHE A 50 0.40 -8.79 -9.74
C PHE A 50 0.34 -9.54 -8.39
N ASP A 51 -0.06 -10.81 -8.37
CA ASP A 51 -0.10 -11.63 -7.16
C ASP A 51 1.23 -12.35 -6.88
N HIS A 52 2.22 -12.23 -7.78
CA HIS A 52 3.53 -12.81 -7.55
C HIS A 52 4.27 -12.04 -6.45
N PRO A 53 5.01 -12.70 -5.53
CA PRO A 53 5.76 -12.00 -4.49
C PRO A 53 6.71 -10.92 -5.02
N ASP A 54 7.30 -11.13 -6.20
CA ASP A 54 8.17 -10.16 -6.87
C ASP A 54 7.45 -8.91 -7.41
N ALA A 55 6.10 -8.88 -7.43
CA ALA A 55 5.36 -7.67 -7.80
C ALA A 55 5.37 -6.63 -6.67
N PHE A 56 5.69 -7.03 -5.45
CA PHE A 56 5.73 -6.17 -4.27
C PHE A 56 7.17 -5.77 -3.92
N ASP A 57 7.34 -4.53 -3.49
CA ASP A 57 8.56 -4.04 -2.89
C ASP A 57 8.63 -4.45 -1.41
N ASN A 58 8.99 -5.71 -1.18
CA ASN A 58 9.05 -6.32 0.16
C ASN A 58 10.07 -5.63 1.08
N ASP A 59 11.17 -5.12 0.52
CA ASP A 59 12.18 -4.38 1.27
C ASP A 59 11.60 -3.07 1.81
N ARG A 60 10.84 -2.35 0.96
CA ARG A 60 10.15 -1.12 1.39
C ARG A 60 9.05 -1.41 2.41
N ILE A 61 8.26 -2.48 2.23
CA ILE A 61 7.27 -2.91 3.24
C ILE A 61 7.96 -3.15 4.59
N LEU A 62 9.03 -3.93 4.60
CA LEU A 62 9.76 -4.27 5.82
C LEU A 62 10.32 -3.02 6.49
N SER A 63 10.98 -2.14 5.73
CA SER A 63 11.52 -0.88 6.25
C SER A 63 10.42 -0.01 6.85
N THR A 64 9.28 0.18 6.15
CA THR A 64 8.17 0.98 6.66
C THR A 64 7.59 0.39 7.95
N LEU A 65 7.40 -0.93 8.03
CA LEU A 65 6.91 -1.57 9.25
C LEU A 65 7.90 -1.44 10.43
N GLN A 66 9.20 -1.53 10.17
CA GLN A 66 10.23 -1.33 11.19
C GLN A 66 10.24 0.11 11.72
N GLU A 67 10.09 1.11 10.85
CA GLU A 67 9.97 2.51 11.26
C GLU A 67 8.73 2.73 12.16
N ILE A 68 7.59 2.14 11.79
CA ILE A 68 6.34 2.20 12.57
C ILE A 68 6.52 1.56 13.94
N LEU A 69 7.13 0.36 14.00
CA LEU A 69 7.42 -0.32 15.26
C LEU A 69 8.36 0.48 16.17
N ALA A 70 9.29 1.24 15.57
CA ALA A 70 10.17 2.15 16.29
C ALA A 70 9.51 3.46 16.71
N GLY A 71 8.22 3.67 16.39
CA GLY A 71 7.49 4.90 16.67
C GLY A 71 7.97 6.10 15.84
N ARG A 72 8.67 5.84 14.73
CA ARG A 72 9.17 6.90 13.84
C ARG A 72 8.11 7.21 12.78
N LYS A 73 8.07 8.48 12.37
CA LYS A 73 7.22 8.91 11.27
C LYS A 73 7.73 8.29 9.97
N CYS A 74 6.87 7.59 9.25
CA CYS A 74 7.17 6.99 7.96
C CYS A 74 6.22 7.50 6.88
N GLU A 75 6.62 7.36 5.62
CA GLU A 75 5.78 7.66 4.46
C GLU A 75 5.35 6.37 3.78
N VAL A 76 4.04 6.23 3.55
CA VAL A 76 3.46 5.11 2.80
C VAL A 76 3.21 5.58 1.37
N PRO A 77 3.73 4.88 0.34
CA PRO A 77 3.48 5.23 -1.06
C PRO A 77 1.99 5.15 -1.44
N ALA A 78 1.60 5.96 -2.43
CA ALA A 78 0.26 5.99 -2.98
C ALA A 78 0.27 5.44 -4.42
N TYR A 79 0.08 4.14 -4.57
CA TYR A 79 0.09 3.48 -5.89
C TYR A 79 -1.18 3.80 -6.70
N ASP A 80 -1.01 4.24 -7.96
CA ASP A 80 -2.09 4.46 -8.91
C ASP A 80 -2.30 3.21 -9.79
N TYR A 81 -3.41 2.50 -9.52
CA TYR A 81 -3.83 1.31 -10.26
C TYR A 81 -4.18 1.57 -11.73
N ARG A 82 -4.45 2.82 -12.12
CA ARG A 82 -4.80 3.16 -13.50
C ARG A 82 -3.55 3.26 -14.36
N THR A 83 -2.47 3.78 -13.81
CA THR A 83 -1.20 3.99 -14.52
C THR A 83 -0.13 2.94 -14.17
N ASN A 84 -0.40 2.08 -13.19
CA ASN A 84 0.55 1.13 -12.63
C ASN A 84 1.88 1.80 -12.25
N SER A 85 1.77 2.86 -11.45
CA SER A 85 2.90 3.68 -11.00
C SER A 85 2.74 4.11 -9.56
N LEU A 86 3.87 4.25 -8.86
CA LEU A 86 3.97 4.92 -7.57
C LEU A 86 3.80 6.44 -7.67
#